data_AF-A0A7C4D8K3-F1
#
_entry.id   AF-A0A7C4D8K3-F1
#
_cell.length_a   1.000
_cell.length_b   1.000
_cell.length_c   1.000
_cell.angle_alpha   90.00
_cell.angle_beta   90.00
_cell.angle_gamma   90.00
#
_symmetry.space_group_name_H-M   'P 1'
#
loop_
_entity.id
_entity.type
_entity.pdbx_description
1 polymer ?
#
loop_
_entity_poly.entity_id
_entity_poly.type
_entity_poly.pdbx_seq_one_letter_code
_entity_poly.pdbx_strand_id
1 'polypeptide(L)' 'MIEGFLNVLETVRLMDVKRLIWASSYAQLGPPHLYSQPKVDEDVPIKPKVGHGGSFMINEFNTQFIGKPMA' A
#
# COMPACT_ATOMS: atom_id res chain seq x y z
N MET A 1 -2.19 10.09 -7.00
CA MET A 1 -2.58 8.76 -6.48
C MET A 1 -2.64 8.76 -4.95
N ILE A 2 -1.62 9.28 -4.26
CA ILE A 2 -1.54 9.26 -2.79
C ILE A 2 -2.68 10.06 -2.14
N GLU A 3 -2.83 11.33 -2.50
CA GLU A 3 -3.86 12.21 -1.94
C GLU A 3 -5.29 11.69 -2.14
N GLY A 4 -5.60 11.19 -3.34
CA GLY A 4 -6.89 10.58 -3.62
C GLY A 4 -7.17 9.37 -2.73
N PHE A 5 -6.15 8.55 -2.43
CA PHE A 5 -6.31 7.42 -1.52
C PHE A 5 -6.49 7.86 -0.07
N LEU A 6 -5.76 8.89 0.39
CA LEU A 6 -5.98 9.47 1.72
C LEU A 6 -7.41 9.99 1.90
N ASN A 7 -7.97 10.64 0.89
CA ASN A 7 -9.36 11.08 0.92
C ASN A 7 -10.34 9.91 1.03
N VAL A 8 -10.07 8.78 0.38
CA VAL A 8 -10.86 7.55 0.53
C VAL A 8 -10.75 7.00 1.95
N LEU A 9 -9.55 6.95 2.53
CA LEU A 9 -9.35 6.48 3.89
C LEU A 9 -10.07 7.36 4.93
N GLU A 10 -10.03 8.68 4.75
CA GLU A 10 -10.75 9.62 5.62
C GLU A 10 -12.28 9.47 5.46
N THR A 11 -12.77 9.28 4.23
CA THR A 11 -14.18 9.01 3.97
C THR A 11 -14.64 7.73 4.66
N VAL A 12 -13.84 6.67 4.59
CA VAL A 12 -14.10 5.39 5.27
C VAL A 12 -14.24 5.59 6.78
N ARG A 13 -13.38 6.43 7.37
CA ARG A 13 -13.42 6.79 8.80
C ARG A 13 -14.67 7.59 9.16
N LEU A 14 -15.05 8.57 8.34
CA LEU A 14 -16.19 9.47 8.60
C LEU A 14 -17.56 8.81 8.37
N MET A 15 -17.64 7.83 7.46
CA MET A 15 -18.90 7.20 7.05
C MET A 15 -19.12 5.82 7.69
N ASP A 16 -18.31 5.44 8.69
CA ASP A 16 -18.38 4.13 9.36
C ASP A 16 -18.36 2.94 8.37
N VAL A 17 -17.53 3.03 7.32
CA VAL A 17 -17.41 1.97 6.32
C VAL A 17 -16.75 0.75 6.96
N LYS A 18 -17.48 -0.37 6.99
CA LYS A 18 -17.05 -1.61 7.67
C LYS A 18 -15.79 -2.26 7.08
N ARG A 19 -15.53 -2.09 5.79
CA ARG A 19 -14.40 -2.71 5.09
C ARG A 19 -14.05 -1.94 3.83
N LEU A 20 -12.78 -1.58 3.71
CA LEU A 20 -12.18 -1.10 2.46
C LEU A 20 -11.34 -2.24 1.84
N ILE A 21 -11.57 -2.54 0.57
CA ILE A 21 -10.68 -3.36 -0.25
C ILE A 21 -10.08 -2.43 -1.30
N TRP A 22 -8.77 -2.48 -1.47
CA TRP A 22 -8.07 -1.64 -2.43
C TRP A 22 -7.07 -2.48 -3.23
N ALA A 23 -6.80 -2.07 -4.47
CA ALA A 23 -5.89 -2.77 -5.35
C ALA A 23 -4.50 -2.14 -5.26
N SER A 24 -3.55 -2.86 -4.66
CA SER A 24 -2.12 -2.51 -4.69
C SER A 24 -1.47 -2.95 -6.01
N SER A 25 -0.14 -2.88 -6.09
CA SER A 25 0.63 -3.32 -7.23
C SER A 25 2.00 -3.87 -6.84
N TYR A 26 2.42 -4.92 -7.54
CA TYR A 26 3.79 -5.45 -7.51
C TYR A 26 4.86 -4.40 -7.88
N ALA A 27 4.47 -3.26 -8.45
CA ALA A 27 5.39 -2.14 -8.72
C ALA A 27 6.12 -1.63 -7.46
N GLN A 28 5.58 -1.84 -6.26
CA GLN A 28 6.25 -1.49 -5.01
C GLN A 28 7.39 -2.44 -4.64
N LEU A 29 7.29 -3.72 -5.02
CA LEU A 29 8.36 -4.70 -4.85
C LEU A 29 9.47 -4.42 -5.87
N GLY A 30 9.09 -4.02 -7.08
CA GLY A 30 10.03 -3.77 -8.16
C GLY A 30 10.40 -5.07 -8.90
N PRO A 31 11.43 -5.02 -9.76
CA PRO A 31 11.76 -6.13 -10.64
C PRO A 31 12.14 -7.44 -9.92
N PRO A 32 11.68 -8.63 -10.38
CA PRO A 32 11.97 -9.91 -9.74
C PRO A 32 13.46 -10.25 -9.58
N HIS A 33 14.31 -9.79 -10.50
CA HIS A 33 15.77 -10.05 -10.45
C HIS A 33 16.48 -9.38 -9.26
N LEU A 34 15.79 -8.51 -8.51
CA LEU A 34 16.29 -7.93 -7.27
C LEU A 34 16.15 -8.87 -6.07
N TYR A 35 15.58 -10.07 -6.27
CA TYR A 35 15.34 -11.07 -5.25
C TYR A 35 16.07 -12.36 -5.59
N SER A 36 16.66 -13.00 -4.59
CA SER A 36 17.41 -14.26 -4.76
C SER A 36 16.49 -15.47 -4.97
N GLN A 37 15.22 -15.32 -4.63
CA GLN A 37 14.20 -16.35 -4.67
C GLN A 37 13.35 -16.24 -5.95
N PRO A 38 12.96 -17.37 -6.55
CA PRO A 38 12.18 -17.39 -7.79
C PRO A 38 10.73 -16.91 -7.60
N LYS A 39 10.18 -17.02 -6.39
CA LYS A 39 8.86 -16.49 -6.02
C LYS A 39 9.05 -15.32 -5.06
N VAL A 40 8.56 -14.17 -5.46
CA VAL A 40 8.51 -12.97 -4.63
C VAL A 40 7.19 -13.02 -3.86
N ASP A 41 7.28 -13.14 -2.53
CA ASP A 41 6.14 -13.10 -1.61
C ASP A 41 5.98 -11.70 -1.00
N GLU A 42 4.95 -11.54 -0.16
CA GLU A 42 4.60 -10.27 0.49
C GLU A 42 5.56 -9.86 1.62
N ASP A 43 6.42 -10.77 2.11
CA ASP A 43 7.34 -10.54 3.24
C ASP A 43 8.71 -10.03 2.77
N VAL A 44 8.96 -9.97 1.46
CA VAL A 44 10.22 -9.46 0.94
C VAL A 44 10.38 -7.96 1.15
N PRO A 45 11.63 -7.45 1.24
CA PRO A 45 11.85 -6.01 1.25
C PRO A 45 11.34 -5.33 -0.02
N ILE A 46 10.59 -4.24 0.13
CA ILE A 46 10.12 -3.38 -0.96
C ILE A 46 11.31 -2.69 -1.67
N LYS A 47 11.31 -2.65 -3.01
CA LYS A 47 12.39 -2.04 -3.83
C LYS A 47 11.83 -1.30 -5.06
N PRO A 48 10.99 -0.25 -4.88
CA PRO A 48 10.36 0.43 -6.00
C PRO A 48 11.42 1.08 -6.93
N LYS A 49 11.25 0.90 -8.24
CA LYS A 49 12.15 1.46 -9.27
C LYS A 49 11.50 2.52 -10.16
N VAL A 50 10.20 2.73 -10.01
CA VAL A 50 9.42 3.71 -10.77
C VAL A 50 8.62 4.58 -9.81
N GLY A 51 8.41 5.86 -10.16
CA GLY A 51 7.69 6.80 -9.31
C GLY A 51 6.28 6.31 -8.91
N HIS A 52 5.61 5.62 -9.83
CA HIS A 52 4.33 4.97 -9.57
C HIS A 52 4.39 3.89 -8.47
N GLY A 53 5.48 3.11 -8.39
CA GLY A 53 5.67 2.11 -7.32
C GLY A 53 5.81 2.75 -5.94
N GLY A 54 6.43 3.93 -5.87
CA GLY A 54 6.49 4.72 -4.64
C GLY A 54 5.11 5.13 -4.12
N SER A 55 4.16 5.42 -5.02
CA SER A 55 2.80 5.77 -4.60
C SER A 55 2.03 4.61 -3.97
N PHE A 56 2.27 3.37 -4.39
CA PHE A 56 1.68 2.18 -3.76
C PHE A 56 2.27 1.90 -2.39
N MET A 57 3.59 1.99 -2.26
CA MET A 57 4.28 1.86 -0.97
C MET A 57 3.72 2.83 0.08
N ILE A 58 3.56 4.10 -0.31
CA ILE A 58 3.00 5.13 0.60
C ILE A 58 1.56 4.82 0.96
N ASN A 59 0.75 4.37 0.00
CA ASN A 59 -0.64 4.00 0.26
C ASN A 59 -0.73 2.80 1.21
N GLU A 60 0.10 1.77 1.04
CA GLU A 60 0.17 0.63 1.96
C GLU A 60 0.52 1.05 3.37
N PHE A 61 1.55 1.88 3.50
CA PHE A 61 1.91 2.46 4.79
C PHE A 61 0.72 3.17 5.43
N ASN A 62 0.00 4.03 4.70
CA ASN A 62 -1.16 4.75 5.22
C ASN A 62 -2.30 3.84 5.70
N THR A 63 -2.53 2.67 5.06
CA THR A 63 -3.56 1.73 5.52
C THR A 63 -3.27 1.16 6.92
N GLN A 64 -2.01 1.09 7.33
CA GLN A 64 -1.62 0.57 8.66
C GLN A 64 -1.99 1.51 9.82
N PHE A 65 -2.21 2.80 9.55
CA PHE A 65 -2.48 3.81 10.58
C PHE A 65 -3.96 4.14 10.75
N ILE A 66 -4.78 3.97 9.72
CA ILE A 66 -6.20 4.39 9.76
C ILE A 66 -7.13 3.30 10.35
N GLY A 67 -6.65 2.05 10.50
CA GLY A 67 -7.41 0.95 11.11
C GLY A 67 -7.12 0.69 12.59
N LYS A 68 -6.18 1.41 13.22
CA LYS A 68 -5.90 1.26 14.66
C LYS A 68 -6.73 2.29 15.41
N PRO A 69 -7.54 1.90 16.43
CA PRO A 69 -8.15 2.89 17.31
C PRO A 69 -7.03 3.74 17.92
N MET A 70 -7.15 5.06 17.82
CA MET A 70 -6.27 5.95 18.58
C MET A 70 -6.54 5.66 20.06
N ALA A 71 -5.48 5.23 20.76
CA ALA A 71 -5.51 5.00 22.20
C ALA A 71 -5.71 6.32 22.96
#